data_AF-A0A915PID6-F1
#
_entry.id   AF-A0A915PID6-F1
#
_cell.length_a   1.000
_cell.length_b   1.000
_cell.length_c   1.000
_cell.angle_alpha   90.00
_cell.angle_beta   90.00
_cell.angle_gamma   90.00
#
_symmetry.space_group_name_H-M   'P 1'
#
loop_
_entity.id
_entity.type
_entity.pdbx_description
1 polymer ?
#
loop_
_entity_poly.entity_id
_entity_poly.type
_entity_poly.pdbx_seq_one_letter_code
_entity_poly.pdbx_strand_id
1 'polypeptide(L)'
;MACRGSKAHFRGFSCGIWTIIHAMSIQAYKIEKDNPNFNANNDLIEPFHQFIWHFFSCAECASHFHEGILRRNMSAVVTPKDGVMWLWMIHNVVNKFIARTASEDPAFPKQQFPPVSLCSRCWRPDGQFDEEEVLDFMINYYGNLKVDGLGSMPGYKISDFDNGRLLAVETKHLNPKFQIGAFNVDAVEEANWKFQNELSNTNEWRHVHNGAYGRAQLHDYFI
;
A
#
# COMPACT_ATOMS: atom_id res chain seq x y z
N MET A 1 -6.04 11.62 -1.00
CA MET A 1 -6.35 11.70 -2.45
C MET A 1 -5.47 10.82 -3.33
N ALA A 2 -4.16 10.67 -3.08
CA ALA A 2 -3.20 10.01 -3.98
C ALA A 2 -3.51 8.55 -4.42
N CYS A 3 -4.25 7.77 -3.63
CA CYS A 3 -4.61 6.38 -3.95
C CYS A 3 -6.02 6.18 -4.52
N ARG A 4 -6.72 7.27 -4.89
CA ARG A 4 -8.04 7.17 -5.51
C ARG A 4 -7.93 6.54 -6.92
N GLY A 5 -8.71 5.49 -7.17
CA GLY A 5 -8.86 4.89 -8.50
C GLY A 5 -9.81 5.67 -9.40
N SER A 6 -9.81 5.35 -10.69
CA SER A 6 -10.80 5.85 -11.65
C SER A 6 -12.21 5.31 -11.36
N LYS A 7 -12.29 4.13 -10.73
CA LYS A 7 -13.53 3.49 -10.26
C LYS A 7 -13.35 2.97 -8.83
N ALA A 8 -14.45 2.72 -8.13
CA ALA A 8 -14.46 2.34 -6.72
C ALA A 8 -13.68 1.05 -6.40
N HIS A 9 -13.66 0.07 -7.30
CA HIS A 9 -12.93 -1.19 -7.12
C HIS A 9 -11.44 -1.12 -7.47
N PHE A 10 -10.95 0.01 -8.01
CA PHE A 10 -9.55 0.17 -8.37
C PHE A 10 -8.75 0.91 -7.30
N ARG A 11 -7.47 0.53 -7.16
CA ARG A 11 -6.49 1.16 -6.27
C ARG A 11 -6.95 1.13 -4.81
N GLY A 12 -7.20 2.28 -4.19
CA GLY A 12 -7.73 2.39 -2.84
C GLY A 12 -6.81 1.77 -1.80
N PHE A 13 -7.37 0.84 -1.01
CA PHE A 13 -6.71 0.20 0.11
C PHE A 13 -5.34 -0.41 -0.25
N SER A 14 -5.24 -1.16 -1.35
CA SER A 14 -3.99 -1.82 -1.76
C SER A 14 -2.88 -0.81 -2.09
N CYS A 15 -3.23 0.29 -2.76
CA CYS A 15 -2.30 1.41 -3.00
C CYS A 15 -1.86 2.06 -1.69
N GLY A 16 -2.77 2.23 -0.74
CA GLY A 16 -2.49 2.78 0.58
C GLY A 16 -1.48 1.92 1.35
N ILE A 17 -1.69 0.59 1.37
CA ILE A 17 -0.78 -0.35 2.03
C ILE A 17 0.63 -0.28 1.43
N TRP A 18 0.77 -0.33 0.10
CA TRP A 18 2.08 -0.15 -0.53
C TRP A 18 2.74 1.18 -0.17
N THR A 19 1.97 2.27 -0.12
CA THR A 19 2.47 3.60 0.24
C THR A 19 2.98 3.62 1.68
N ILE A 20 2.25 3.01 2.63
CA ILE A 20 2.65 2.94 4.05
C ILE A 20 3.90 2.07 4.22
N ILE A 21 3.96 0.92 3.55
CA ILE A 21 5.13 0.02 3.58
C ILE A 21 6.40 0.77 3.14
N HIS A 22 6.33 1.48 2.00
CA HIS A 22 7.47 2.27 1.48
C HIS A 22 7.79 3.47 2.37
N ALA A 23 6.80 4.13 2.97
CA ALA A 23 7.04 5.19 3.93
C ALA A 23 7.77 4.66 5.17
N MET A 24 7.32 3.54 5.73
CA MET A 24 7.90 2.94 6.92
C MET A 24 9.30 2.39 6.65
N SER A 25 9.57 1.84 5.47
CA SER A 25 10.92 1.42 5.10
C SER A 25 11.91 2.59 5.04
N ILE A 26 11.49 3.76 4.52
CA ILE A 26 12.33 4.96 4.55
C ILE A 26 12.53 5.49 5.98
N GLN A 27 11.51 5.41 6.84
CA GLN A 27 11.67 5.83 8.23
C GLN A 27 12.61 4.88 8.99
N ALA A 28 12.50 3.57 8.78
CA ALA A 28 13.45 2.59 9.30
C ALA A 28 14.86 2.88 8.79
N TYR A 29 15.03 3.17 7.49
CA TYR A 29 16.32 3.59 6.93
C TYR A 29 16.92 4.80 7.65
N LYS A 30 16.13 5.85 7.92
CA LYS A 30 16.65 7.06 8.56
C LYS A 30 17.04 6.86 10.02
N ILE A 31 16.27 6.05 10.76
CA ILE A 31 16.43 5.89 12.22
C ILE A 31 17.43 4.77 12.54
N GLU A 32 17.43 3.69 11.76
CA GLU A 32 18.13 2.44 12.08
C GLU A 32 19.40 2.21 11.25
N LYS A 33 19.80 3.15 10.37
CA LYS A 33 20.99 2.99 9.49
C LYS A 33 22.28 2.63 10.23
N ASP A 34 22.43 3.10 11.46
CA ASP A 34 23.63 2.88 12.28
C ASP A 34 23.37 1.87 13.42
N ASN A 35 22.20 1.20 13.45
CA ASN A 35 21.85 0.22 14.48
C ASN A 35 22.30 -1.19 14.06
N PRO A 36 23.31 -1.78 14.73
CA PRO A 36 23.80 -3.12 14.39
C PRO A 36 22.83 -4.25 14.74
N ASN A 37 21.81 -3.99 15.57
CA ASN A 37 20.82 -4.99 15.96
C ASN A 37 19.59 -5.01 15.04
N PHE A 38 19.45 -4.02 14.16
CA PHE A 38 18.33 -3.98 13.22
C PHE A 38 18.52 -5.02 12.12
N ASN A 39 17.45 -5.75 11.81
CA ASN A 39 17.41 -6.70 10.72
C ASN A 39 16.19 -6.42 9.83
N ALA A 40 16.41 -5.95 8.61
CA ALA A 40 15.32 -5.56 7.70
C ALA A 40 14.34 -6.70 7.39
N ASN A 41 14.81 -7.95 7.31
CA ASN A 41 13.93 -9.08 7.11
C ASN A 41 12.96 -9.24 8.32
N ASN A 42 13.48 -9.27 9.54
CA ASN A 42 12.69 -9.54 10.74
C ASN A 42 11.90 -8.32 11.26
N ASP A 43 12.50 -7.13 11.22
CA ASP A 43 11.98 -5.94 11.89
C ASP A 43 11.16 -5.03 10.97
N LEU A 44 11.27 -5.22 9.65
CA LEU A 44 10.54 -4.43 8.64
C LEU A 44 9.68 -5.30 7.73
N ILE A 45 10.24 -6.31 7.07
CA ILE A 45 9.52 -7.07 6.04
C ILE A 45 8.55 -8.08 6.67
N GLU A 46 9.00 -8.85 7.65
CA GLU A 46 8.20 -9.90 8.27
C GLU A 46 6.90 -9.40 8.92
N PRO A 47 6.85 -8.25 9.63
CA PRO A 47 5.59 -7.70 10.15
C PRO A 47 4.58 -7.40 9.04
N PHE A 48 5.03 -6.85 7.91
CA PHE A 48 4.15 -6.61 6.77
C PHE A 48 3.77 -7.88 6.04
N HIS A 49 4.68 -8.85 5.94
CA HIS A 49 4.38 -10.17 5.40
C HIS A 49 3.27 -10.85 6.21
N GLN A 50 3.37 -10.90 7.54
CA GLN A 50 2.34 -11.46 8.41
C GLN A 50 1.01 -10.69 8.31
N PHE A 51 1.07 -9.35 8.26
CA PHE A 51 -0.12 -8.54 8.03
C PHE A 51 -0.80 -8.89 6.69
N ILE A 52 -0.02 -8.98 5.62
CA ILE A 52 -0.53 -9.28 4.29
C ILE A 52 -1.12 -10.69 4.24
N TRP A 53 -0.42 -11.67 4.80
CA TRP A 53 -0.84 -13.06 4.82
C TRP A 53 -2.16 -13.27 5.57
N HIS A 54 -2.36 -12.58 6.69
CA HIS A 54 -3.50 -12.82 7.57
C HIS A 54 -4.67 -11.85 7.39
N PHE A 55 -4.44 -10.61 6.94
CA PHE A 55 -5.45 -9.55 6.97
C PHE A 55 -5.70 -8.88 5.61
N PHE A 56 -4.90 -9.17 4.59
CA PHE A 56 -5.11 -8.53 3.29
C PHE A 56 -6.37 -9.08 2.62
N SER A 57 -7.19 -8.17 2.08
CA SER A 57 -8.50 -8.52 1.52
C SER A 57 -8.44 -9.44 0.31
N CYS A 58 -7.31 -9.48 -0.39
CA CYS A 58 -7.08 -10.34 -1.55
C CYS A 58 -6.22 -11.54 -1.16
N ALA A 59 -6.85 -12.69 -0.91
CA ALA A 59 -6.17 -13.93 -0.52
C ALA A 59 -5.17 -14.41 -1.59
N GLU A 60 -5.51 -14.30 -2.87
CA GLU A 60 -4.58 -14.63 -3.96
C GLU A 60 -3.35 -13.72 -3.96
N CYS A 61 -3.55 -12.41 -3.78
CA CYS A 61 -2.46 -11.44 -3.70
C CYS A 61 -1.53 -11.74 -2.51
N ALA A 62 -2.11 -12.13 -1.37
CA ALA A 62 -1.35 -12.53 -0.18
C ALA A 62 -0.52 -13.79 -0.43
N SER A 63 -1.09 -14.79 -1.13
CA SER A 63 -0.38 -15.99 -1.57
C SER A 63 0.81 -15.66 -2.47
N HIS A 64 0.62 -14.81 -3.48
CA HIS A 64 1.69 -14.38 -4.38
C HIS A 64 2.80 -13.62 -3.64
N PHE A 65 2.44 -12.76 -2.67
CA PHE A 65 3.44 -12.06 -1.84
C PHE A 65 4.25 -13.04 -0.98
N HIS A 66 3.58 -14.01 -0.35
CA HIS A 66 4.21 -15.07 0.43
C HIS A 66 5.17 -15.93 -0.41
N GLU A 67 4.75 -16.34 -1.61
CA GLU A 67 5.64 -17.05 -2.55
C GLU A 67 6.86 -16.21 -2.94
N GLY A 68 6.68 -14.89 -3.09
CA GLY A 68 7.76 -13.95 -3.34
C GLY A 68 8.81 -13.90 -2.22
N ILE A 69 8.39 -14.06 -0.97
CA ILE A 69 9.29 -14.20 0.19
C ILE A 69 10.02 -15.55 0.12
N LEU A 70 9.29 -16.66 -0.08
CA LEU A 70 9.86 -18.01 -0.04
C LEU A 70 10.88 -18.28 -1.16
N ARG A 71 10.68 -17.71 -2.35
CA ARG A 71 11.54 -17.94 -3.52
C ARG A 71 12.81 -17.09 -3.52
N ARG A 72 12.97 -16.17 -2.56
CA ARG A 72 14.10 -15.21 -2.53
C ARG A 72 15.01 -15.48 -1.36
N ASN A 73 16.29 -15.11 -1.54
CA ASN A 73 17.26 -15.19 -0.46
C ASN A 73 17.06 -14.04 0.54
N MET A 74 16.14 -14.24 1.48
CA MET A 74 15.86 -13.26 2.54
C MET A 74 17.02 -13.10 3.53
N SER A 75 17.98 -14.03 3.57
CA SER A 75 19.18 -13.88 4.42
C SER A 75 20.11 -12.75 3.98
N ALA A 76 19.98 -12.28 2.73
CA ALA A 76 20.71 -11.13 2.21
C ALA A 76 20.04 -9.79 2.54
N VAL A 77 18.83 -9.79 3.13
CA VAL A 77 18.07 -8.57 3.42
C VAL A 77 18.23 -8.19 4.88
N VAL A 78 19.38 -7.59 5.21
CA VAL A 78 19.78 -7.37 6.60
C VAL A 78 19.74 -5.90 6.96
N THR A 79 20.31 -5.03 6.14
CA THR A 79 20.41 -3.60 6.45
C THR A 79 19.12 -2.88 6.10
N PRO A 80 18.85 -1.70 6.70
CA PRO A 80 17.71 -0.88 6.28
C PRO A 80 17.70 -0.54 4.79
N LYS A 81 18.90 -0.35 4.18
CA LYS A 81 19.04 -0.17 2.73
C LYS A 81 18.48 -1.36 1.97
N ASP A 82 18.86 -2.57 2.37
CA ASP A 82 18.40 -3.80 1.72
C ASP A 82 16.88 -3.93 1.83
N GLY A 83 16.30 -3.57 2.98
CA GLY A 83 14.85 -3.56 3.18
C GLY A 83 14.12 -2.62 2.21
N VAL A 84 14.60 -1.38 2.06
CA VAL A 84 14.05 -0.40 1.11
C VAL A 84 14.10 -0.94 -0.32
N MET A 85 15.27 -1.44 -0.73
CA MET A 85 15.49 -1.91 -2.10
C MET A 85 14.72 -3.20 -2.39
N TRP A 86 14.62 -4.12 -1.43
CA TRP A 86 13.84 -5.34 -1.58
C TRP A 86 12.36 -5.04 -1.78
N LEU A 87 11.79 -4.15 -0.96
CA LEU A 87 10.40 -3.72 -1.06
C LEU A 87 10.12 -3.01 -2.38
N TRP A 88 11.04 -2.17 -2.85
CA TRP A 88 10.94 -1.51 -4.16
C TRP A 88 10.94 -2.53 -5.30
N MET A 89 11.87 -3.47 -5.28
CA MET A 89 12.02 -4.50 -6.29
C MET A 89 10.80 -5.43 -6.35
N ILE A 90 10.30 -5.91 -5.20
CA ILE A 90 9.13 -6.79 -5.20
C ILE A 90 7.86 -6.06 -5.69
N HIS A 91 7.70 -4.78 -5.38
CA HIS A 91 6.59 -3.99 -5.89
C HIS A 91 6.67 -3.83 -7.42
N ASN A 92 7.87 -3.71 -7.98
CA ASN A 92 8.09 -3.67 -9.43
C ASN A 92 7.87 -5.02 -10.14
N VAL A 93 8.16 -6.13 -9.46
CA VAL A 93 7.77 -7.47 -9.91
C VAL A 93 6.24 -7.58 -9.97
N VAL A 94 5.55 -7.14 -8.91
CA VAL A 94 4.08 -7.10 -8.89
C VAL A 94 3.55 -6.20 -10.01
N ASN A 95 4.10 -4.99 -10.21
CA ASN A 95 3.68 -4.09 -11.29
C ASN A 95 3.75 -4.76 -12.66
N LYS A 96 4.83 -5.50 -12.95
CA LYS A 96 4.95 -6.28 -14.19
C LYS A 96 3.88 -7.36 -14.29
N PHE A 97 3.61 -8.07 -13.19
CA PHE A 97 2.65 -9.18 -13.17
C PHE A 97 1.21 -8.71 -13.42
N ILE A 98 0.80 -7.60 -12.82
CA ILE A 98 -0.57 -7.08 -12.97
C ILE A 98 -0.74 -6.13 -14.16
N ALA A 99 0.33 -5.78 -14.86
CA ALA A 99 0.25 -4.93 -16.05
C ALA A 99 -0.63 -5.60 -17.13
N ARG A 100 -1.55 -4.81 -17.71
CA ARG A 100 -2.48 -5.27 -18.76
C ARG A 100 -3.42 -6.40 -18.34
N THR A 101 -3.65 -6.57 -17.04
CA THR A 101 -4.66 -7.50 -16.51
C THR A 101 -5.97 -6.77 -16.23
N ALA A 102 -7.07 -7.51 -16.01
CA ALA A 102 -8.37 -6.92 -15.71
C ALA A 102 -8.42 -6.14 -14.38
N SER A 103 -7.44 -6.35 -13.48
CA SER A 103 -7.33 -5.63 -12.21
C SER A 103 -6.55 -4.31 -12.33
N GLU A 104 -5.96 -4.03 -13.50
CA GLU A 104 -5.29 -2.77 -13.78
C GLU A 104 -6.29 -1.63 -13.97
N ASP A 105 -6.05 -0.50 -13.30
CA ASP A 105 -6.81 0.73 -13.53
C ASP A 105 -6.34 1.39 -14.84
N PRO A 106 -7.19 1.53 -15.87
CA PRO A 106 -6.77 2.09 -17.16
C PRO A 106 -6.23 3.53 -17.08
N ALA A 107 -6.63 4.29 -16.06
CA ALA A 107 -6.12 5.65 -15.84
C ALA A 107 -4.74 5.67 -15.14
N PHE A 108 -4.33 4.54 -14.55
CA PHE A 108 -3.08 4.40 -13.82
C PHE A 108 -2.37 3.11 -14.24
N PRO A 109 -1.93 3.02 -15.52
CA PRO A 109 -1.28 1.83 -16.04
C PRO A 109 -0.01 1.50 -15.27
N LYS A 110 0.24 0.21 -15.10
CA LYS A 110 1.37 -0.33 -14.36
C LYS A 110 2.61 -0.23 -15.22
N GLN A 111 3.67 0.24 -14.60
CA GLN A 111 4.98 0.42 -15.19
C GLN A 111 6.04 0.21 -14.13
N GLN A 112 7.28 0.03 -14.57
CA GLN A 112 8.40 0.03 -13.65
C GLN A 112 8.52 1.42 -12.99
N PHE A 113 8.68 1.42 -11.67
CA PHE A 113 8.74 2.61 -10.84
C PHE A 113 10.16 2.82 -10.30
N PRO A 114 10.70 4.04 -10.26
CA PRO A 114 10.11 5.25 -10.85
C PRO A 114 10.22 5.25 -12.39
N PRO A 115 9.21 5.77 -13.10
CA PRO A 115 9.36 6.01 -14.53
C PRO A 115 10.39 7.11 -14.80
N VAL A 116 10.98 7.12 -16.00
CA VAL A 116 11.97 8.13 -16.44
C VAL A 116 11.46 9.57 -16.24
N SER A 117 10.16 9.80 -16.44
CA SER A 117 9.53 11.12 -16.24
C SER A 117 9.55 11.61 -14.79
N LEU A 118 9.70 10.70 -13.82
CA LEU A 118 9.75 11.02 -12.39
C LEU A 118 11.19 11.02 -11.85
N CYS A 119 12.05 10.16 -12.40
CA CYS A 119 13.46 10.12 -12.05
C CYS A 119 14.29 9.67 -13.26
N SER A 120 14.81 10.61 -14.05
CA SER A 120 15.65 10.28 -15.20
C SER A 120 17.00 9.68 -14.80
N ARG A 121 17.60 10.18 -13.71
CA ARG A 121 18.86 9.68 -13.14
C ARG A 121 18.80 8.24 -12.60
N CYS A 122 17.60 7.75 -12.29
CA CYS A 122 17.40 6.37 -11.86
C CYS A 122 17.59 5.35 -12.98
N TRP A 123 17.77 5.79 -14.23
CA TRP A 123 17.91 4.93 -15.40
C TRP A 123 19.26 5.14 -16.07
N ARG A 124 19.96 4.04 -16.33
CA ARG A 124 21.19 4.02 -17.12
C ARG A 124 20.87 4.07 -18.62
N PRO A 125 21.84 4.45 -19.47
CA PRO A 125 21.64 4.53 -20.92
C PRO A 125 21.21 3.21 -21.58
N ASP A 126 21.52 2.07 -20.96
CA ASP A 126 21.12 0.73 -21.42
C ASP A 126 19.70 0.33 -20.98
N GLY A 127 18.98 1.21 -20.28
CA GLY A 127 17.63 0.98 -19.80
C GLY A 127 17.55 0.20 -18.50
N GLN A 128 18.67 -0.08 -17.83
CA GLN A 128 18.69 -0.68 -16.50
C GLN A 128 18.55 0.38 -15.40
N PHE A 129 18.11 -0.03 -14.22
CA PHE A 129 18.08 0.86 -13.06
C PHE A 129 19.48 1.14 -12.55
N ASP A 130 19.71 2.39 -12.14
CA ASP A 130 20.81 2.74 -11.26
C ASP A 130 20.33 2.67 -9.80
N GLU A 131 20.75 1.63 -9.08
CA GLU A 131 20.24 1.34 -7.74
C GLU A 131 20.58 2.42 -6.69
N GLU A 132 21.70 3.13 -6.85
CA GLU A 132 22.07 4.22 -5.93
C GLU A 132 21.13 5.41 -6.12
N GLU A 133 20.89 5.79 -7.37
CA GLU A 133 19.95 6.88 -7.71
C GLU A 133 18.50 6.51 -7.37
N VAL A 134 18.13 5.23 -7.51
CA VAL A 134 16.82 4.72 -7.05
C VAL A 134 16.69 4.86 -5.54
N LEU A 135 17.70 4.45 -4.75
CA LEU A 135 17.65 4.59 -3.30
C LEU A 135 17.47 6.05 -2.88
N ASP A 136 18.26 6.95 -3.45
CA ASP A 136 18.14 8.40 -3.21
C ASP A 136 16.77 8.93 -3.59
N PHE A 137 16.22 8.50 -4.73
CA PHE A 137 14.87 8.83 -5.14
C PHE A 137 13.84 8.34 -4.11
N MET A 138 13.92 7.08 -3.66
CA MET A 138 12.99 6.49 -2.71
C MET A 138 13.01 7.24 -1.36
N ILE A 139 14.21 7.55 -0.85
CA ILE A 139 14.40 8.33 0.40
C ILE A 139 13.72 9.69 0.28
N ASN A 140 13.88 10.38 -0.84
CA ASN A 140 13.30 11.71 -1.05
C ASN A 140 11.79 11.65 -1.27
N TYR A 141 11.32 10.70 -2.08
CA TYR A 141 9.93 10.57 -2.49
C TYR A 141 9.02 10.16 -1.33
N TYR A 142 9.40 9.10 -0.60
CA TYR A 142 8.62 8.60 0.54
C TYR A 142 9.01 9.26 1.87
N GLY A 143 10.19 9.87 1.96
CA GLY A 143 10.61 10.63 3.14
C GLY A 143 9.97 12.00 3.28
N ASN A 144 9.38 12.54 2.20
CA ASN A 144 8.71 13.83 2.16
C ASN A 144 7.24 13.68 1.74
N LEU A 145 6.52 12.70 2.29
CA LEU A 145 5.08 12.58 2.09
C LEU A 145 4.40 13.84 2.62
N LYS A 146 4.10 14.79 1.72
CA LYS A 146 3.33 15.99 2.04
C LYS A 146 1.92 15.54 2.40
N VAL A 147 1.47 15.96 3.57
CA VAL A 147 0.05 15.91 3.92
C VAL A 147 -0.61 17.02 3.12
N ASP A 148 -1.11 16.71 1.92
CA ASP A 148 -1.78 17.70 1.09
C ASP A 148 -3.01 18.27 1.83
N GLY A 149 -2.92 19.54 2.22
CA GLY A 149 -4.06 20.46 2.39
C GLY A 149 -5.19 20.04 3.32
N LEU A 150 -4.92 19.75 4.60
CA LEU A 150 -5.95 19.82 5.63
C LEU A 150 -6.21 21.28 5.98
N GLY A 151 -7.24 21.87 5.37
CA GLY A 151 -7.88 23.07 5.91
C GLY A 151 -8.36 22.79 7.34
N SER A 152 -8.15 23.73 8.26
CA SER A 152 -8.53 23.63 9.67
C SER A 152 -10.01 23.31 9.84
N MET A 153 -10.34 22.11 10.32
CA MET A 153 -11.72 21.75 10.71
C MET A 153 -12.07 22.28 12.11
N PRO A 154 -13.35 22.61 12.37
CA PRO A 154 -13.81 23.03 13.69
C PRO A 154 -13.63 21.90 14.71
N GLY A 155 -13.25 22.26 15.95
CA GLY A 155 -13.03 21.31 17.04
C GLY A 155 -14.30 20.56 17.46
N TYR A 156 -14.13 19.42 18.11
CA TYR A 156 -15.22 18.59 18.66
C TYR A 156 -15.18 18.64 20.20
N LYS A 157 -16.35 18.52 20.84
CA LYS A 157 -16.47 18.60 22.30
C LYS A 157 -16.27 17.23 22.94
N ILE A 158 -15.39 17.15 23.93
CA ILE A 158 -15.19 15.98 24.79
C ILE A 158 -15.60 16.35 26.21
N SER A 159 -16.43 15.51 26.81
CA SER A 159 -16.88 15.64 28.18
C SER A 159 -15.99 14.82 29.11
N ASP A 160 -15.43 15.44 30.14
CA ASP A 160 -14.73 14.78 31.23
C ASP A 160 -15.70 14.46 32.37
N PHE A 161 -15.60 13.25 32.89
CA PHE A 161 -16.42 12.77 34.00
C PHE A 161 -15.54 12.22 35.12
N ASP A 162 -15.90 12.51 36.37
CA ASP A 162 -15.34 11.85 37.55
C ASP A 162 -16.48 11.35 38.43
N ASN A 163 -16.36 10.09 38.89
CA ASN A 163 -17.39 9.38 39.65
C ASN A 163 -18.81 9.49 39.05
N GLY A 164 -18.91 9.46 37.72
CA GLY A 164 -20.18 9.52 37.00
C GLY A 164 -20.82 10.92 36.87
N ARG A 165 -20.14 11.98 37.32
CA ARG A 165 -20.61 13.36 37.20
C ARG A 165 -19.76 14.14 36.19
N LEU A 166 -20.43 14.90 35.32
CA LEU A 166 -19.78 15.76 34.33
C LEU A 166 -18.97 16.85 35.05
N LEU A 167 -17.66 16.87 34.81
CA LEU A 167 -16.72 17.84 35.36
C LEU A 167 -16.48 19.01 34.41
N ALA A 168 -16.21 18.72 33.14
CA ALA A 168 -15.89 19.74 32.13
C ALA A 168 -16.25 19.27 30.73
N VAL A 169 -16.44 20.22 29.81
CA VAL A 169 -16.57 19.95 28.37
C VAL A 169 -15.47 20.75 27.66
N GLU A 170 -14.44 20.05 27.20
CA GLU A 170 -13.32 20.63 26.45
C GLU A 170 -13.58 20.56 24.95
N THR A 171 -13.22 21.58 24.20
CA THR A 171 -13.22 21.50 22.73
C THR A 171 -11.84 21.03 22.28
N LYS A 172 -11.73 19.76 21.87
CA LYS A 172 -10.49 19.21 21.32
C LYS A 172 -10.49 19.35 19.81
N HIS A 173 -9.31 19.62 19.26
CA HIS A 173 -9.06 19.48 17.85
C HIS A 173 -8.44 18.11 17.63
N LEU A 174 -8.95 17.37 16.64
CA LEU A 174 -8.33 16.11 16.26
C LEU A 174 -6.89 16.39 15.82
N ASN A 175 -5.98 15.56 16.29
CA ASN A 175 -4.59 15.65 15.87
C ASN A 175 -4.55 15.50 14.33
N PRO A 176 -4.02 16.49 13.59
CA PRO A 176 -4.05 16.49 12.13
C PRO A 176 -3.36 15.24 11.51
N LYS A 177 -2.58 14.49 12.29
CA LYS A 177 -1.93 13.24 11.88
C LYS A 177 -2.85 12.01 11.77
N PHE A 178 -4.06 12.01 12.36
CA PHE A 178 -4.91 10.81 12.44
C PHE A 178 -6.24 10.91 11.65
N GLN A 179 -6.50 11.99 10.93
CA GLN A 179 -7.83 12.28 10.35
C GLN A 179 -8.12 11.70 8.96
N ILE A 180 -7.39 10.68 8.49
CA ILE A 180 -7.66 10.09 7.18
C ILE A 180 -8.82 9.08 7.32
N GLY A 181 -10.05 9.51 7.00
CA GLY A 181 -11.17 8.62 6.67
C GLY A 181 -12.43 8.76 7.54
N ALA A 182 -12.32 9.20 8.80
CA ALA A 182 -13.41 9.09 9.78
C ALA A 182 -14.72 9.83 9.44
N PHE A 183 -14.71 10.80 8.52
CA PHE A 183 -15.84 11.71 8.31
C PHE A 183 -16.84 11.29 7.24
N ASN A 184 -16.53 10.27 6.44
CA ASN A 184 -17.41 9.81 5.36
C ASN A 184 -17.47 8.28 5.24
N VAL A 185 -16.85 7.54 6.16
CA VAL A 185 -16.91 6.07 6.14
C VAL A 185 -18.36 5.61 6.21
N ASP A 186 -19.14 6.13 7.16
CA ASP A 186 -20.53 5.72 7.36
C ASP A 186 -21.42 5.99 6.13
N ALA A 187 -21.33 7.18 5.53
CA ALA A 187 -22.13 7.54 4.36
C ALA A 187 -21.71 6.79 3.08
N VAL A 188 -20.41 6.50 2.95
CA VAL A 188 -19.86 5.77 1.80
C VAL A 188 -20.11 4.26 1.94
N GLU A 189 -20.03 3.70 3.15
CA GLU A 189 -20.39 2.32 3.46
C GLU A 189 -21.89 2.09 3.26
N GLU A 190 -22.74 3.03 3.70
CA GLU A 190 -24.18 2.95 3.51
C GLU A 190 -24.58 3.05 2.02
N ALA A 191 -23.91 3.93 1.26
CA ALA A 191 -24.10 4.02 -0.19
C ALA A 191 -23.62 2.76 -0.93
N ASN A 192 -22.49 2.17 -0.50
CA ASN A 192 -21.96 0.94 -1.06
C ASN A 192 -22.86 -0.28 -0.73
N TRP A 193 -23.40 -0.33 0.49
CA TRP A 193 -24.38 -1.35 0.90
C TRP A 193 -25.67 -1.26 0.09
N LYS A 194 -26.19 -0.05 -0.15
CA LYS A 194 -27.38 0.18 -1.00
C LYS A 194 -27.13 -0.26 -2.45
N PHE A 195 -25.98 0.12 -3.00
CA PHE A 195 -25.59 -0.27 -4.36
C PHE A 195 -25.43 -1.80 -4.53
N GLN A 196 -24.83 -2.49 -3.55
CA GLN A 196 -24.68 -3.95 -3.60
C GLN A 196 -26.03 -4.69 -3.45
N ASN A 197 -26.96 -4.16 -2.66
CA ASN A 197 -28.31 -4.72 -2.55
C ASN A 197 -29.20 -4.43 -3.78
N GLU A 198 -28.95 -3.33 -4.48
CA GLU A 198 -29.61 -3.04 -5.75
C GLU A 198 -29.09 -3.97 -6.87
N LEU A 199 -27.77 -4.24 -6.89
CA LEU A 199 -27.16 -5.19 -7.80
C LEU A 199 -27.59 -6.64 -7.54
N SER A 200 -27.73 -7.06 -6.28
CA SER A 200 -28.16 -8.42 -5.93
C SER A 200 -29.63 -8.71 -6.25
N ASN A 201 -30.46 -7.67 -6.36
CA ASN A 201 -31.88 -7.77 -6.73
C ASN A 201 -32.15 -7.75 -8.25
N THR A 202 -31.13 -7.52 -9.07
CA THR A 202 -31.23 -7.67 -10.53
C THR A 202 -30.73 -9.07 -10.93
N ASN A 203 -31.64 -9.94 -11.36
CA ASN A 203 -31.42 -11.37 -11.64
C ASN A 203 -30.51 -11.66 -12.87
N GLU A 204 -29.52 -10.83 -13.19
CA GLU A 204 -28.78 -10.92 -14.46
C GLU A 204 -27.37 -11.55 -14.36
N TRP A 205 -26.86 -11.89 -13.17
CA TRP A 205 -25.48 -12.42 -13.02
C TRP A 205 -25.35 -13.83 -12.43
N ARG A 206 -26.42 -14.65 -12.44
CA ARG A 206 -26.34 -16.04 -11.96
C ARG A 206 -25.52 -17.01 -12.83
N HIS A 207 -24.93 -16.57 -13.94
CA HIS A 207 -24.24 -17.48 -14.88
C HIS A 207 -22.74 -17.22 -15.14
N VAL A 208 -22.06 -16.33 -14.42
CA VAL A 208 -20.63 -16.05 -14.72
C VAL A 208 -19.64 -16.79 -13.81
N HIS A 209 -20.11 -17.56 -12.82
CA HIS A 209 -19.22 -18.33 -11.94
C HIS A 209 -18.79 -19.72 -12.44
N ASN A 210 -19.21 -20.16 -13.62
CA ASN A 210 -18.78 -21.45 -14.19
C ASN A 210 -18.12 -21.26 -15.57
N GLY A 211 -16.89 -20.75 -15.58
CA GLY A 211 -16.07 -20.63 -16.78
C GLY A 211 -14.59 -20.80 -16.46
N ALA A 212 -14.11 -22.03 -16.66
CA ALA A 212 -12.73 -22.51 -16.57
C ALA A 212 -11.62 -21.43 -16.64
N TYR A 213 -10.96 -21.16 -15.51
CA TYR A 213 -9.64 -20.51 -15.51
C TYR A 213 -8.58 -21.55 -15.88
N GLY A 214 -8.06 -21.41 -17.10
CA GLY A 214 -7.01 -22.24 -17.65
C GLY A 214 -5.72 -22.13 -16.83
N ARG A 215 -5.11 -23.28 -16.55
CA ARG A 215 -3.71 -23.40 -16.12
C ARG A 215 -2.80 -22.79 -17.19
N ALA A 216 -2.19 -21.65 -16.90
CA ALA A 216 -0.92 -21.28 -17.51
C ALA A 216 0.16 -21.47 -16.45
N GLN A 217 1.09 -22.40 -16.71
CA GLN A 217 2.15 -22.78 -15.79
C GLN A 217 3.22 -21.67 -15.66
N LEU A 218 3.52 -21.34 -14.41
CA LEU A 218 4.46 -20.33 -13.91
C LEU A 218 5.96 -20.72 -14.03
N HIS A 219 6.34 -21.60 -14.95
CA HIS A 219 7.66 -22.26 -14.89
C HIS A 219 8.87 -21.39 -15.27
N ASP A 220 8.69 -20.25 -15.97
CA ASP A 220 9.82 -19.59 -16.65
C ASP A 220 10.23 -18.19 -16.14
N TYR A 221 9.64 -17.69 -15.05
CA TYR A 221 9.93 -16.32 -14.57
C TYR A 221 10.51 -16.22 -13.16
N PHE A 222 10.79 -17.35 -12.53
CA PHE A 222 11.32 -17.43 -11.15
C PHE A 222 12.58 -18.29 -11.05
N ILE A 223 13.43 -18.22 -12.09
CA ILE A 223 14.83 -18.66 -12.05
C ILE A 223 15.70 -17.42 -11.87
#